data_AF-A0A538GH82-F1
#
_entry.id   AF-A0A538GH82-F1
#
_cell.length_a   1.000
_cell.length_b   1.000
_cell.length_c   1.000
_cell.angle_alpha   90.00
_cell.angle_beta   90.00
_cell.angle_gamma   90.00
#
_symmetry.space_group_name_H-M   'P 1'
#
loop_
_entity.id
_entity.type
_entity.pdbx_description
1 polymer ?
#
loop_
_entity_poly.entity_id
_entity_poly.type
_entity_poly.pdbx_seq_one_letter_code
_entity_poly.pdbx_strand_id
1 'polypeptide(L)'
;SPAAQAGLRPGDEIVAVNMQPTKTFKQVSEALRSSKGKPVIVSIVRRGKYIELPPTRTIKQSGHYIYGFRPAGVVYKHYNPATALGLAGRDTWDVTKAIGSSLARIVQGTGRKDVSSPVGIVDASSQAAKTDYRDYLEIMALISLSLALLNLLPLLPLDGGHIAFSLFEGIRGRSVGRAVYERVSVVGIALVLLLFFVGLSNDIGRIGGG
;
A
#
# COMPACT_ATOMS: atom_id res chain seq x y z
N SER A 1 16.86 17.62 1.31
CA SER A 1 16.52 16.46 0.47
C SER A 1 17.30 16.52 -0.85
N PRO A 2 17.44 15.42 -1.61
CA PRO A 2 18.02 15.43 -2.95
C PRO A 2 17.42 16.51 -3.87
N ALA A 3 16.10 16.69 -3.84
CA ALA A 3 15.41 17.73 -4.60
C ALA A 3 15.90 19.14 -4.28
N ALA A 4 16.11 19.45 -2.99
CA ALA A 4 16.64 20.74 -2.58
C ALA A 4 18.10 20.95 -3.03
N GLN A 5 18.93 19.90 -2.97
CA GLN A 5 20.31 19.92 -3.46
C GLN A 5 20.37 20.15 -4.98
N ALA A 6 19.42 19.56 -5.71
CA ALA A 6 19.26 19.78 -7.15
C ALA A 6 18.73 21.18 -7.51
N GLY A 7 18.30 21.97 -6.52
CA GLY A 7 17.77 23.32 -6.74
C GLY A 7 16.28 23.36 -7.13
N LEU A 8 15.52 22.29 -6.89
CA LEU A 8 14.07 22.27 -7.03
C LEU A 8 13.42 23.22 -6.01
N ARG A 9 12.42 23.97 -6.45
CA ARG A 9 11.71 24.98 -5.63
C ARG A 9 10.19 24.73 -5.67
N PRO A 10 9.46 25.14 -4.62
CA PRO A 10 8.00 25.15 -4.65
C PRO A 10 7.46 25.93 -5.86
N GLY A 11 6.49 25.35 -6.56
CA GLY A 11 5.90 25.94 -7.77
C GLY A 11 6.57 25.50 -9.08
N ASP A 12 7.64 24.70 -9.04
CA ASP A 12 8.20 24.08 -10.24
C ASP A 12 7.29 22.96 -10.76
N GLU A 13 7.11 22.92 -12.08
CA GLU A 13 6.41 21.84 -12.76
C GLU A 13 7.43 20.83 -13.30
N ILE A 14 7.37 19.57 -12.87
CA ILE A 14 8.25 18.52 -13.39
C ILE A 14 7.67 18.00 -14.70
N VAL A 15 8.44 18.14 -15.78
CA VAL A 15 8.01 17.76 -17.14
C VAL A 15 8.73 16.54 -17.69
N ALA A 16 9.90 16.19 -17.15
CA ALA A 16 10.61 14.97 -17.51
C ALA A 16 11.52 14.46 -16.38
N VAL A 17 11.78 13.16 -16.39
CA VAL A 17 12.80 12.51 -15.56
C VAL A 17 13.68 11.66 -16.46
N ASN A 18 15.01 11.86 -16.40
CA ASN A 18 16.00 11.22 -17.28
C ASN A 18 15.65 11.38 -18.77
N MET A 19 15.27 12.59 -19.19
CA MET A 19 14.83 12.93 -20.55
C MET A 19 13.56 12.18 -21.03
N GLN A 20 12.89 11.42 -20.16
CA GLN A 20 11.59 10.83 -20.47
C GLN A 20 10.47 11.78 -20.03
N PRO A 21 9.60 12.23 -20.94
CA PRO A 21 8.48 13.10 -20.59
C PRO A 21 7.54 12.44 -19.57
N THR A 22 7.15 13.20 -18.56
CA THR A 22 6.23 12.75 -17.51
C THR A 22 5.03 13.69 -17.44
N LYS A 23 3.82 13.12 -17.54
CA LYS A 23 2.55 13.86 -17.46
C LYS A 23 1.86 13.75 -16.11
N THR A 24 2.24 12.77 -15.30
CA THR A 24 1.60 12.50 -14.01
C THR A 24 2.63 12.29 -12.92
N PHE A 25 2.25 12.61 -11.68
CA PHE A 25 3.08 12.35 -10.52
C PHE A 25 3.41 10.85 -10.33
N LYS A 26 2.52 9.95 -10.77
CA LYS A 26 2.76 8.50 -10.78
C LYS A 26 3.96 8.16 -11.67
N GLN A 27 4.02 8.70 -12.89
CA GLN A 27 5.15 8.49 -13.81
C GLN A 27 6.46 9.03 -13.24
N VAL A 28 6.43 10.22 -12.64
CA VAL A 28 7.59 10.79 -11.96
C VAL A 28 8.06 9.87 -10.82
N SER A 29 7.14 9.44 -9.96
CA SER A 29 7.45 8.56 -8.83
C SER A 29 8.02 7.20 -9.27
N GLU A 30 7.48 6.62 -10.35
CA GLU A 30 7.94 5.36 -10.91
C GLU A 30 9.35 5.48 -11.52
N ALA A 31 9.62 6.55 -12.27
CA ALA A 31 10.94 6.83 -12.83
C ALA A 31 12.00 7.07 -11.73
N LEU A 32 11.62 7.71 -10.62
CA LEU A 32 12.50 7.89 -9.47
C LEU A 32 12.78 6.56 -8.75
N ARG A 33 11.78 5.70 -8.58
CA ARG A 33 11.94 4.37 -7.97
C ARG A 33 12.81 3.44 -8.82
N SER A 34 12.68 3.50 -10.14
CA SER A 34 13.45 2.67 -11.08
C SER A 34 14.94 3.05 -11.16
N SER A 35 15.31 4.26 -10.69
CA SER A 35 16.71 4.73 -10.66
C SER A 35 17.65 3.87 -9.81
N LYS A 36 17.11 3.11 -8.83
CA LYS A 36 17.88 2.26 -7.91
C LYS A 36 19.05 2.99 -7.21
N GLY A 37 18.91 4.27 -6.90
CA GLY A 37 19.95 5.06 -6.22
C GLY A 37 20.93 5.76 -7.16
N LYS A 38 20.79 5.59 -8.48
CA LYS A 38 21.61 6.30 -9.47
C LYS A 38 21.23 7.79 -9.51
N PRO A 39 22.16 8.66 -9.96
CA PRO A 39 21.83 10.05 -10.26
C PRO A 39 20.68 10.12 -11.27
N VAL A 40 19.69 10.95 -10.98
CA VAL A 40 18.58 11.24 -11.89
C VAL A 40 18.62 12.70 -12.31
N ILE A 41 18.30 12.94 -13.58
CA ILE A 41 18.11 14.27 -14.14
C ILE A 41 16.63 14.58 -14.08
N VAL A 42 16.27 15.71 -13.49
CA VAL A 42 14.88 16.17 -13.42
C VAL A 42 14.77 17.45 -14.24
N SER A 43 13.87 17.44 -15.21
CA SER A 43 13.59 18.60 -16.03
C SER A 43 12.32 19.27 -15.54
N ILE A 44 12.40 20.58 -15.36
CA ILE A 44 11.31 21.38 -14.82
C ILE A 44 10.95 22.53 -15.75
N VAL A 45 9.73 23.03 -15.59
CA VAL A 45 9.32 24.34 -16.07
C VAL A 45 9.17 25.26 -14.87
N ARG A 46 9.95 26.35 -14.85
CA ARG A 46 9.89 27.40 -13.83
C ARG A 46 9.62 28.73 -14.51
N ARG A 47 8.47 29.35 -14.21
CA ARG A 47 8.03 30.62 -14.82
C ARG A 47 8.08 30.56 -16.37
N GLY A 48 7.62 29.45 -16.94
CA GLY A 48 7.59 29.23 -18.41
C GLY A 48 8.94 28.89 -19.05
N LYS A 49 10.04 28.82 -18.29
CA LYS A 49 11.35 28.42 -18.81
C LYS A 49 11.64 26.96 -18.48
N TYR A 50 12.06 26.21 -19.49
CA TYR A 50 12.60 24.86 -19.31
C TYR A 50 13.97 24.94 -18.64
N ILE A 51 14.15 24.22 -17.54
CA ILE A 51 15.41 24.14 -16.78
C ILE A 51 15.70 22.67 -16.50
N GLU A 52 16.91 22.23 -16.83
CA GLU A 52 17.41 20.93 -16.45
C GLU A 52 18.18 21.03 -15.14
N LEU A 53 17.76 20.28 -14.12
CA LEU A 53 18.44 20.25 -12.83
C LEU A 53 19.65 19.29 -12.87
N PRO A 54 20.72 19.57 -12.09
CA PRO A 54 21.90 18.72 -12.08
C PRO A 54 21.58 17.28 -11.64
N PRO A 55 22.26 16.28 -12.21
CA PRO A 55 22.07 14.88 -11.83
C PRO A 55 22.28 14.68 -10.33
N THR A 56 21.23 14.26 -9.62
CA THR A 56 21.28 14.12 -8.16
C THR A 56 20.84 12.72 -7.76
N ARG A 57 21.54 12.09 -6.82
CA ARG A 57 21.25 10.72 -6.36
C ARG A 57 19.97 10.69 -5.52
N THR A 58 19.08 9.75 -5.82
CA THR A 58 17.93 9.45 -4.95
C THR A 58 18.38 8.79 -3.65
N ILE A 59 17.69 9.06 -2.55
CA ILE A 59 17.94 8.41 -1.26
C ILE A 59 16.96 7.25 -1.06
N LYS A 60 17.39 6.19 -0.37
CA LYS A 60 16.52 5.07 -0.02
C LYS A 60 15.80 5.38 1.30
N GLN A 61 14.48 5.47 1.26
CA GLN A 61 13.62 5.64 2.44
C GLN A 61 12.49 4.61 2.39
N SER A 62 12.27 3.88 3.48
CA SER A 62 11.23 2.85 3.59
C SER A 62 11.22 1.86 2.40
N GLY A 63 12.40 1.40 2.00
CA GLY A 63 12.58 0.46 0.89
C GLY A 63 12.50 1.06 -0.53
N HIS A 64 12.12 2.32 -0.68
CA HIS A 64 11.92 2.99 -1.96
C HIS A 64 12.94 4.11 -2.19
N TYR A 65 13.33 4.33 -3.44
CA TYR A 65 14.16 5.47 -3.82
C TYR A 65 13.32 6.71 -4.03
N ILE A 66 13.66 7.79 -3.32
CA ILE A 66 12.92 9.05 -3.34
C ILE A 66 13.85 10.23 -3.66
N TYR A 67 13.26 11.29 -4.20
CA TYR A 67 13.94 12.56 -4.48
C TYR A 67 13.62 13.63 -3.42
N GLY A 68 12.59 13.43 -2.59
CA GLY A 68 12.29 14.26 -1.43
C GLY A 68 11.63 15.61 -1.77
N PHE A 69 10.51 15.52 -2.50
CA PHE A 69 9.54 16.59 -2.73
C PHE A 69 8.12 15.99 -2.66
N ARG A 70 7.11 16.86 -2.58
CA ARG A 70 5.69 16.49 -2.62
C ARG A 70 4.96 17.33 -3.67
N PRO A 71 3.89 16.81 -4.31
CA PRO A 71 3.04 17.62 -5.18
C PRO A 71 2.56 18.88 -4.46
N ALA A 72 2.56 20.02 -5.16
CA ALA A 72 2.06 21.28 -4.60
C ALA A 72 0.53 21.31 -4.45
N GLY A 73 -0.18 20.44 -5.17
CA GLY A 73 -1.62 20.24 -5.07
C GLY A 73 -2.06 18.99 -5.83
N VAL A 74 -3.20 18.43 -5.44
CA VAL A 74 -3.87 17.34 -6.16
C VAL A 74 -4.96 17.95 -7.04
N VAL A 75 -4.84 17.81 -8.36
CA VAL A 75 -5.91 18.24 -9.27
C VAL A 75 -6.91 17.11 -9.41
N TYR A 76 -8.09 17.29 -8.83
CA TYR A 76 -9.16 16.29 -8.92
C TYR A 76 -9.88 16.39 -10.27
N LYS A 77 -9.97 15.26 -10.96
CA LYS A 77 -10.77 15.13 -12.17
C LYS A 77 -12.15 14.60 -11.82
N HIS A 78 -13.19 15.31 -12.24
CA HIS A 78 -14.57 14.86 -12.08
C HIS A 78 -14.90 13.86 -13.19
N TYR A 79 -15.35 12.67 -12.80
CA TYR A 79 -15.83 11.64 -13.70
C TYR A 79 -17.34 11.51 -13.56
N ASN A 80 -18.01 11.11 -14.65
CA ASN A 80 -19.42 10.74 -14.56
C ASN A 80 -19.60 9.46 -13.71
N PRO A 81 -20.79 9.21 -13.12
CA PRO A 81 -21.00 8.08 -12.22
C PRO A 81 -20.63 6.71 -12.81
N ALA A 82 -20.96 6.46 -14.08
CA ALA A 82 -20.65 5.19 -14.73
C ALA A 82 -19.13 4.96 -14.87
N THR A 83 -18.40 6.00 -15.28
CA THR A 83 -16.93 5.97 -15.40
C THR A 83 -16.29 5.86 -14.02
N ALA A 84 -16.83 6.56 -13.03
CA ALA A 84 -16.34 6.51 -11.66
C ALA A 84 -16.47 5.10 -11.06
N LEU A 85 -17.59 4.40 -11.28
CA LEU A 85 -17.75 3.02 -10.83
C LEU A 85 -16.75 2.07 -11.50
N GLY A 86 -16.55 2.21 -12.82
CA GLY A 86 -15.56 1.41 -13.55
C GLY A 86 -14.12 1.66 -13.05
N LEU A 87 -13.77 2.92 -12.79
CA LEU A 87 -12.48 3.30 -12.21
C LEU A 87 -12.33 2.76 -10.79
N ALA A 88 -13.34 2.93 -9.93
CA ALA A 88 -13.33 2.42 -8.57
C ALA A 88 -13.15 0.90 -8.53
N GLY A 89 -13.80 0.16 -9.44
CA GLY A 89 -13.62 -1.29 -9.57
C GLY A 89 -12.18 -1.66 -9.96
N ARG A 90 -11.58 -0.94 -10.91
CA ARG A 90 -10.17 -1.13 -11.30
C ARG A 90 -9.21 -0.80 -10.16
N ASP A 91 -9.41 0.32 -9.50
CA ASP A 91 -8.57 0.76 -8.38
C ASP A 91 -8.67 -0.24 -7.21
N THR A 92 -9.88 -0.68 -6.89
CA THR A 92 -10.12 -1.76 -5.91
C THR A 92 -9.35 -3.02 -6.30
N TRP A 93 -9.43 -3.44 -7.55
CA TRP A 93 -8.70 -4.63 -8.04
C TRP A 93 -7.18 -4.48 -7.96
N ASP A 94 -6.65 -3.30 -8.28
CA ASP A 94 -5.22 -3.02 -8.18
C ASP A 94 -4.75 -3.07 -6.72
N VAL A 95 -5.51 -2.49 -5.80
CA VAL A 95 -5.23 -2.58 -4.36
C VAL A 95 -5.36 -4.01 -3.86
N THR A 96 -6.38 -4.76 -4.30
CA THR A 96 -6.55 -6.19 -3.97
C THR A 96 -5.33 -7.01 -4.38
N LYS A 97 -4.81 -6.82 -5.60
CA LYS A 97 -3.59 -7.50 -6.05
C LYS A 97 -2.38 -7.12 -5.21
N ALA A 98 -2.24 -5.85 -4.83
CA ALA A 98 -1.13 -5.38 -4.00
C ALA A 98 -1.16 -6.00 -2.59
N ILE A 99 -2.35 -6.08 -1.99
CA ILE A 99 -2.56 -6.74 -0.69
C ILE A 99 -2.27 -8.24 -0.82
N GLY A 100 -2.83 -8.92 -1.83
CA GLY A 100 -2.57 -10.34 -2.09
C GLY A 100 -1.08 -10.65 -2.30
N SER A 101 -0.36 -9.81 -3.04
CA SER A 101 1.09 -9.92 -3.20
C SER A 101 1.84 -9.74 -1.87
N SER A 102 1.37 -8.85 -0.99
CA SER A 102 1.97 -8.67 0.33
C SER A 102 1.71 -9.87 1.25
N LEU A 103 0.51 -10.45 1.21
CA LEU A 103 0.19 -11.70 1.91
C LEU A 103 1.08 -12.86 1.42
N ALA A 104 1.28 -12.99 0.12
CA ALA A 104 2.20 -13.98 -0.44
C ALA A 104 3.63 -13.81 0.08
N ARG A 105 4.13 -12.57 0.18
CA ARG A 105 5.46 -12.27 0.75
C ARG A 105 5.55 -12.63 2.23
N ILE A 106 4.47 -12.45 3.00
CA ILE A 106 4.40 -12.85 4.41
C ILE A 106 4.56 -14.38 4.53
N VAL A 107 3.82 -15.15 3.74
CA VAL A 107 3.91 -16.62 3.73
C VAL A 107 5.31 -17.09 3.31
N GLN A 108 5.97 -16.37 2.39
CA GLN A 108 7.35 -16.65 1.96
C GLN A 108 8.42 -16.17 2.97
N GLY A 109 8.03 -15.54 4.08
CA GLY A 109 8.94 -15.04 5.12
C GLY A 109 9.66 -13.73 4.80
N THR A 110 9.50 -13.18 3.59
CA THR A 110 10.13 -11.91 3.18
C THR A 110 9.30 -10.67 3.54
N GLY A 111 8.01 -10.86 3.83
CA GLY A 111 7.04 -9.81 4.13
C GLY A 111 6.81 -9.55 5.62
N ARG A 112 7.68 -10.03 6.54
CA ARG A 112 7.45 -9.88 7.99
C ARG A 112 7.15 -8.44 8.39
N LYS A 113 7.80 -7.44 7.77
CA LYS A 113 7.63 -6.01 8.05
C LYS A 113 6.33 -5.41 7.49
N ASP A 114 5.63 -6.12 6.61
CA ASP A 114 4.38 -5.67 6.00
C ASP A 114 3.17 -5.97 6.91
N VAL A 115 3.37 -6.71 8.01
CA VAL A 115 2.33 -7.01 9.00
C VAL A 115 2.24 -5.87 10.00
N SER A 116 1.09 -5.20 10.06
CA SER A 116 0.72 -4.28 11.15
C SER A 116 -0.32 -4.92 12.07
N SER A 117 -0.29 -4.54 13.34
CA SER A 117 -1.27 -4.95 14.34
C SER A 117 -2.44 -3.95 14.44
N PRO A 118 -3.43 -4.16 15.33
CA PRO A 118 -4.43 -3.17 15.64
C PRO A 118 -3.87 -1.80 16.03
N VAL A 119 -2.65 -1.73 16.59
CA VAL A 119 -1.97 -0.46 16.86
C VAL A 119 -1.73 0.32 15.56
N GLY A 120 -1.21 -0.33 14.52
CA GLY A 120 -1.06 0.28 13.19
C GLY A 120 -2.40 0.69 12.56
N ILE A 121 -3.48 -0.05 12.80
CA ILE A 121 -4.82 0.33 12.33
C ILE A 121 -5.33 1.57 13.06
N VAL A 122 -5.15 1.65 14.39
CA VAL A 122 -5.51 2.83 15.18
C VAL A 122 -4.69 4.04 14.76
N ASP A 123 -3.39 3.88 14.51
CA ASP A 123 -2.53 4.96 14.01
C ASP A 123 -2.97 5.44 12.62
N ALA A 124 -3.21 4.52 11.67
CA ALA A 124 -3.73 4.86 10.35
C ALA A 124 -5.10 5.58 10.43
N SER A 125 -5.98 5.14 11.32
CA SER A 125 -7.29 5.76 11.55
C SER A 125 -7.14 7.15 12.19
N SER A 126 -6.21 7.31 13.13
CA SER A 126 -5.88 8.60 13.77
C SER A 126 -5.29 9.59 12.77
N GLN A 127 -4.45 9.13 11.85
CA GLN A 127 -3.92 9.93 10.75
C GLN A 127 -5.04 10.34 9.79
N ALA A 128 -5.92 9.40 9.41
CA ALA A 128 -7.07 9.69 8.55
C ALA A 128 -7.97 10.80 9.15
N ALA A 129 -8.22 10.77 10.47
CA ALA A 129 -9.04 11.77 11.15
C ALA A 129 -8.44 13.20 11.11
N LYS A 130 -7.15 13.34 10.78
CA LYS A 130 -6.44 14.63 10.64
C LYS A 130 -6.35 15.11 9.19
N THR A 131 -6.87 14.35 8.23
CA THR A 131 -6.82 14.66 6.79
C THR A 131 -8.15 15.19 6.28
N ASP A 132 -8.16 15.74 5.07
CA ASP A 132 -9.38 16.12 4.38
C ASP A 132 -10.28 14.89 4.14
N TYR A 133 -11.60 15.11 4.02
CA TYR A 133 -12.58 14.01 3.92
C TYR A 133 -12.30 13.02 2.78
N ARG A 134 -11.62 13.44 1.72
CA ARG A 134 -11.27 12.59 0.56
C ARG A 134 -10.19 11.58 0.92
N ASP A 135 -9.12 12.06 1.53
CA ASP A 135 -8.00 11.22 2.00
C ASP A 135 -8.48 10.29 3.11
N TYR A 136 -9.38 10.78 3.97
CA TYR A 136 -10.06 9.96 4.97
C TYR A 136 -10.81 8.78 4.33
N LEU A 137 -11.64 9.04 3.31
CA LEU A 137 -12.38 7.99 2.60
C LEU A 137 -11.44 6.99 1.90
N GLU A 138 -10.31 7.44 1.35
CA GLU A 138 -9.31 6.56 0.74
C GLU A 138 -8.65 5.65 1.77
N ILE A 139 -8.22 6.19 2.92
CA ILE A 139 -7.64 5.40 4.01
C ILE A 139 -8.67 4.42 4.57
N MET A 140 -9.92 4.87 4.79
CA MET A 140 -11.01 3.99 5.23
C MET A 140 -11.24 2.85 4.24
N ALA A 141 -11.32 3.14 2.94
CA ALA A 141 -11.50 2.13 1.90
C ALA A 141 -10.35 1.12 1.89
N LEU A 142 -9.10 1.59 2.04
CA LEU A 142 -7.92 0.73 2.11
C LEU A 142 -7.94 -0.18 3.35
N ILE A 143 -8.31 0.33 4.52
CA ILE A 143 -8.45 -0.45 5.75
C ILE A 143 -9.57 -1.50 5.59
N SER A 144 -10.75 -1.08 5.11
CA SER A 144 -11.89 -1.98 4.89
C SER A 144 -11.56 -3.10 3.91
N LEU A 145 -10.91 -2.79 2.78
CA LEU A 145 -10.51 -3.77 1.79
C LEU A 145 -9.45 -4.73 2.32
N SER A 146 -8.50 -4.23 3.12
CA SER A 146 -7.48 -5.06 3.78
C SER A 146 -8.10 -6.05 4.76
N LEU A 147 -9.03 -5.60 5.61
CA LEU A 147 -9.76 -6.47 6.55
C LEU A 147 -10.62 -7.50 5.80
N ALA A 148 -11.30 -7.09 4.73
CA ALA A 148 -12.10 -8.00 3.91
C ALA A 148 -11.22 -9.12 3.30
N LEU A 149 -10.06 -8.77 2.75
CA LEU A 149 -9.15 -9.75 2.15
C LEU A 149 -8.49 -10.66 3.18
N LEU A 150 -8.12 -10.12 4.35
CA LEU A 150 -7.63 -10.93 5.47
C LEU A 150 -8.69 -11.91 5.94
N ASN A 151 -9.94 -11.47 6.11
CA ASN A 151 -11.05 -12.33 6.51
C ASN A 151 -11.39 -13.39 5.45
N LEU A 152 -11.05 -13.16 4.18
CA LEU A 152 -11.25 -14.14 3.10
C LEU A 152 -10.19 -15.25 3.09
N LEU A 153 -9.14 -15.16 3.91
CA LEU A 153 -8.14 -16.22 4.01
C LEU A 153 -8.79 -17.54 4.48
N PRO A 154 -8.38 -18.70 3.92
CA PRO A 154 -8.97 -20.01 4.24
C PRO A 154 -8.44 -20.54 5.58
N LEU A 155 -8.66 -19.79 6.66
CA LEU A 155 -8.18 -20.05 8.02
C LEU A 155 -9.32 -19.83 9.01
N LEU A 156 -9.64 -20.81 9.83
CA LEU A 156 -10.59 -20.61 10.93
C LEU A 156 -9.92 -19.74 12.03
N PRO A 157 -10.65 -18.88 12.74
CA PRO A 157 -12.09 -18.67 12.71
C PRO A 157 -12.53 -17.59 11.70
N LEU A 158 -11.67 -17.21 10.74
CA LEU A 158 -12.02 -16.19 9.74
C LEU A 158 -13.10 -16.73 8.79
N ASP A 159 -13.89 -15.82 8.24
CA ASP A 159 -15.02 -16.13 7.35
C ASP A 159 -14.60 -16.98 6.14
N GLY A 160 -13.42 -16.73 5.58
CA GLY A 160 -12.84 -17.51 4.48
C GLY A 160 -12.54 -18.95 4.86
N GLY A 161 -12.25 -19.23 6.13
CA GLY A 161 -12.15 -20.58 6.67
C GLY A 161 -13.51 -21.29 6.61
N HIS A 162 -14.58 -20.65 7.06
CA HIS A 162 -15.93 -21.20 6.96
C HIS A 162 -16.33 -21.47 5.51
N ILE A 163 -16.09 -20.52 4.61
CA ILE A 163 -16.34 -20.67 3.17
C ILE A 163 -15.57 -21.87 2.61
N ALA A 164 -14.29 -21.99 2.93
CA ALA A 164 -13.46 -23.10 2.47
C ALA A 164 -13.97 -24.47 2.98
N PHE A 165 -14.40 -24.55 4.24
CA PHE A 165 -15.00 -25.75 4.80
C PHE A 165 -16.33 -26.11 4.13
N SER A 166 -17.22 -25.15 3.92
CA SER A 166 -18.51 -25.39 3.25
C SER A 166 -18.33 -25.82 1.80
N LEU A 167 -17.39 -25.22 1.07
CA LEU A 167 -17.02 -25.66 -0.28
C LEU A 167 -16.50 -27.09 -0.28
N PHE A 168 -15.60 -27.42 0.65
CA PHE A 168 -15.04 -28.76 0.79
C PHE A 168 -16.11 -29.80 1.14
N GLU A 169 -17.01 -29.50 2.08
CA GLU A 169 -18.13 -30.36 2.44
C GLU A 169 -19.11 -30.56 1.29
N GLY A 170 -19.41 -29.49 0.53
CA GLY A 170 -20.25 -29.54 -0.66
C GLY A 170 -19.68 -30.48 -1.73
N ILE A 171 -18.37 -30.43 -1.97
CA ILE A 171 -17.69 -31.36 -2.90
C ILE A 171 -17.69 -32.79 -2.35
N ARG A 172 -17.50 -32.96 -1.04
CA ARG A 172 -17.38 -34.27 -0.38
C ARG A 172 -18.74 -34.95 -0.16
N GLY A 173 -19.84 -34.20 -0.19
CA GLY A 173 -21.20 -34.67 0.08
C GLY A 173 -21.45 -35.13 1.53
N ARG A 174 -20.52 -34.86 2.45
CA ARG A 174 -20.63 -35.20 3.88
C ARG A 174 -19.97 -34.16 4.76
N SER A 175 -20.54 -33.94 5.94
CA SER A 175 -20.01 -33.01 6.93
C SER A 175 -18.64 -33.46 7.44
N VAL A 176 -17.82 -32.47 7.77
CA VAL A 176 -16.57 -32.66 8.49
C VAL A 176 -16.90 -32.90 9.96
N GLY A 177 -16.24 -33.89 10.55
CA GLY A 177 -16.43 -34.20 11.97
C GLY A 177 -16.03 -33.01 12.84
N ARG A 178 -16.83 -32.73 13.87
CA ARG A 178 -16.61 -31.64 14.84
C ARG A 178 -15.18 -31.57 15.39
N ALA A 179 -14.58 -32.73 15.68
CA ALA A 179 -13.20 -32.79 16.17
C ALA A 179 -12.15 -32.25 15.19
N VAL A 180 -12.36 -32.40 13.87
CA VAL A 180 -11.47 -31.83 12.86
C VAL A 180 -11.65 -30.31 12.80
N TYR A 181 -12.90 -29.86 12.82
CA TYR A 181 -13.24 -28.44 12.85
C TYR A 181 -12.62 -27.72 14.06
N GLU A 182 -12.74 -28.31 15.25
CA GLU A 182 -12.14 -27.78 16.49
C GLU A 182 -10.62 -27.72 16.40
N ARG A 183 -9.96 -28.79 15.93
CA ARG A 183 -8.50 -28.81 15.76
C ARG A 183 -8.02 -27.74 14.77
N VAL A 184 -8.67 -27.62 13.62
CA VAL A 184 -8.30 -26.63 12.60
C VAL A 184 -8.57 -25.21 13.11
N SER A 185 -9.65 -25.00 13.87
CA SER A 185 -9.93 -23.72 14.53
C SER A 185 -8.85 -23.33 15.52
N VAL A 186 -8.41 -24.24 16.38
CA VAL A 186 -7.34 -23.98 17.36
C VAL A 186 -6.03 -23.61 16.64
N VAL A 187 -5.66 -24.36 15.60
CA VAL A 187 -4.46 -24.05 14.80
C VAL A 187 -4.59 -22.67 14.14
N GLY A 188 -5.72 -22.36 13.55
CA GLY A 188 -5.94 -21.08 12.89
C GLY A 188 -5.96 -19.89 13.87
N ILE A 189 -6.59 -20.03 15.03
CA ILE A 189 -6.50 -19.04 16.13
C ILE A 189 -5.05 -18.83 16.55
N ALA A 190 -4.28 -19.91 16.75
CA ALA A 190 -2.88 -19.80 17.12
C ALA A 190 -2.05 -19.06 16.06
N LEU A 191 -2.31 -19.29 14.77
CA LEU A 191 -1.66 -18.57 13.66
C LEU A 191 -2.03 -17.08 13.63
N VAL A 192 -3.31 -16.74 13.85
CA VAL A 192 -3.77 -15.35 13.91
C VAL A 192 -3.12 -14.63 15.10
N LEU A 193 -3.07 -15.26 16.27
CA LEU A 193 -2.38 -14.72 17.44
C LEU A 193 -0.88 -14.52 17.18
N LEU A 194 -0.22 -15.49 16.53
CA LEU A 194 1.18 -15.36 16.14
C LEU A 194 1.39 -14.15 15.22
N LEU A 195 0.54 -13.99 14.21
CA LEU A 195 0.60 -12.85 13.28
C LEU A 195 0.38 -11.53 14.01
N PHE A 196 -0.56 -11.49 14.96
CA PHE A 196 -0.80 -10.34 15.81
C PHE A 196 0.45 -9.95 16.62
N PHE A 197 1.12 -10.90 17.27
CA PHE A 197 2.35 -10.64 18.00
C PHE A 197 3.48 -10.14 17.09
N VAL A 198 3.62 -10.70 15.89
CA VAL A 198 4.58 -10.23 14.88
C VAL A 198 4.28 -8.79 14.48
N GLY A 199 3.02 -8.48 14.18
CA GLY A 199 2.59 -7.12 13.85
C GLY A 199 2.84 -6.13 14.98
N LEU A 200 2.58 -6.53 16.22
CA LEU A 200 2.78 -5.68 17.39
C LEU A 200 4.27 -5.37 17.59
N SER A 201 5.13 -6.38 17.42
CA SER A 201 6.58 -6.19 17.46
C SER A 201 7.09 -5.23 16.38
N ASN A 202 6.53 -5.30 15.16
CA ASN A 202 6.85 -4.35 14.10
C ASN A 202 6.39 -2.93 14.43
N ASP A 203 5.16 -2.78 14.94
CA ASP A 203 4.59 -1.48 15.29
C ASP A 203 5.38 -0.81 16.41
N ILE A 204 5.75 -1.54 17.46
CA ILE A 204 6.62 -1.04 18.55
C ILE A 204 7.98 -0.63 18.00
N GLY A 205 8.60 -1.44 17.14
CA GLY A 205 9.89 -1.09 16.53
C GLY A 205 9.84 0.18 15.69
N ARG A 206 8.70 0.46 15.04
CA ARG A 206 8.47 1.68 14.26
C ARG A 206 8.26 2.91 15.16
N ILE A 207 7.62 2.76 16.31
CA ILE A 207 7.35 3.85 17.25
C ILE A 207 8.57 4.15 18.14
N GLY A 208 9.30 3.14 18.58
CA GLY A 208 10.47 3.27 19.45
C GLY A 208 11.81 3.47 18.74
N GLY A 209 11.85 3.28 17.42
CA GLY A 209 13.06 3.39 16.59
C GLY A 209 13.13 4.64 15.70
N GLY A 210 12.44 5.72 16.11
CA GLY A 210 12.59 7.05 15.50
C GLY A 210 13.88 7.73 15.90
#